data_AF-A0A838D0Q1-F1
#
_entry.id   AF-A0A838D0Q1-F1
#
_cell.length_a   1.000
_cell.length_b   1.000
_cell.length_c   1.000
_cell.angle_alpha   90.00
_cell.angle_beta   90.00
_cell.angle_gamma   90.00
#
_symmetry.space_group_name_H-M   'P 1'
#
loop_
_entity.id
_entity.type
_entity.pdbx_description
1 polymer ?
#
loop_
_entity_poly.entity_id
_entity_poly.type
_entity_poly.pdbx_seq_one_letter_code
_entity_poly.pdbx_strand_id
1 'polypeptide(L)'
;MATLYRCRTPTDWLCACGRVARELRSSQVTVEEVRVSQRRRLREEVQALSGQRRVPVLVIDGEPICDSHRIVEHLEWRVGGARDAGD
;
A
#
# COMPACT_ATOMS: atom_id res chain seq x y z
N MET A 1 -10.88 6.83 2.20
CA MET A 1 -9.98 7.19 1.06
C MET A 1 -8.67 6.46 1.26
N ALA A 2 -8.10 5.88 0.19
CA ALA A 2 -6.90 5.06 0.30
C ALA A 2 -5.85 5.48 -0.73
N THR A 3 -4.59 5.54 -0.32
CA THR A 3 -3.47 6.01 -1.14
C THR A 3 -2.28 5.06 -1.01
N LEU A 4 -1.79 4.55 -2.15
CA LEU A 4 -0.59 3.72 -2.22
C LEU A 4 0.62 4.55 -2.64
N TYR A 5 1.57 4.70 -1.72
CA TYR A 5 2.89 5.24 -2.01
C TYR A 5 3.81 4.13 -2.49
N ARG A 6 4.22 4.18 -3.76
CA ARG A 6 5.00 3.13 -4.42
C ARG A 6 6.20 3.66 -5.20
N CYS A 7 7.14 2.77 -5.51
CA CYS A 7 8.27 3.10 -6.38
C CYS A 7 7.83 3.29 -7.85
N ARG A 8 8.75 3.80 -8.67
CA ARG A 8 8.54 4.04 -10.11
C ARG A 8 8.74 2.81 -11.00
N THR A 9 8.89 1.61 -10.42
CA THR A 9 9.06 0.38 -11.20
C THR A 9 7.85 0.20 -12.14
N PRO A 10 8.05 0.03 -13.46
CA PRO A 10 6.96 0.06 -14.44
C PRO A 10 6.13 -1.24 -14.48
N THR A 11 6.37 -2.17 -13.55
CA THR A 11 5.73 -3.48 -13.47
C THR A 11 5.45 -3.85 -12.02
N ASP A 12 4.43 -4.70 -11.83
CA ASP A 12 3.96 -5.14 -10.52
C ASP A 12 4.56 -6.49 -10.05
N TRP A 13 5.48 -7.07 -10.81
CA TRP A 13 6.00 -8.41 -10.54
C TRP A 13 7.39 -8.43 -9.90
N LEU A 14 8.13 -7.32 -9.95
CA LEU A 14 9.55 -7.28 -9.55
C LEU A 14 9.82 -6.78 -8.13
N CYS A 15 8.81 -6.28 -7.41
CA CYS A 15 9.05 -5.66 -6.12
C CYS A 15 7.84 -5.73 -5.18
N ALA A 16 8.10 -5.45 -3.90
CA ALA A 16 7.10 -5.39 -2.84
C ALA A 16 5.94 -4.42 -3.15
N CYS A 17 6.22 -3.28 -3.79
CA CYS A 17 5.18 -2.35 -4.24
C CYS A 17 4.23 -2.99 -5.25
N GLY A 18 4.78 -3.78 -6.16
CA GLY A 18 4.01 -4.50 -7.16
C GLY A 18 3.16 -5.63 -6.58
N ARG A 19 3.67 -6.32 -5.54
CA ARG A 19 2.87 -7.27 -4.77
C ARG A 19 1.63 -6.60 -4.16
N VAL A 20 1.82 -5.47 -3.46
CA VAL A 20 0.70 -4.72 -2.87
C VAL A 20 -0.27 -4.22 -3.93
N ALA A 21 0.21 -3.70 -5.06
CA ALA A 21 -0.65 -3.22 -6.14
C ALA A 21 -1.50 -4.33 -6.77
N ARG A 22 -0.95 -5.55 -6.90
CA ARG A 22 -1.72 -6.71 -7.34
C ARG A 22 -2.78 -7.09 -6.31
N GLU A 23 -2.42 -7.11 -5.03
CA GLU A 23 -3.38 -7.44 -3.97
C GLU A 23 -4.54 -6.46 -3.94
N LEU A 24 -4.28 -5.15 -3.95
CA LEU A 24 -5.31 -4.12 -3.99
C LEU A 24 -6.30 -4.31 -5.15
N ARG A 25 -5.81 -4.70 -6.34
CA ARG A 25 -6.68 -5.02 -7.48
C ARG A 25 -7.49 -6.29 -7.27
N SER A 26 -6.88 -7.34 -6.71
CA SER A 26 -7.54 -8.60 -6.37
C SER A 26 -8.66 -8.39 -5.35
N SER A 27 -8.39 -7.59 -4.32
CA SER A 27 -9.33 -7.20 -3.27
C SER A 27 -10.37 -6.15 -3.70
N GLN A 28 -10.34 -5.68 -4.95
CA GLN A 28 -11.21 -4.61 -5.49
C GLN A 28 -11.16 -3.30 -4.66
N VAL A 29 -10.04 -3.01 -3.99
CA VAL A 29 -9.88 -1.79 -3.20
C VAL A 29 -9.43 -0.66 -4.11
N THR A 30 -10.28 0.36 -4.27
CA THR A 30 -9.92 1.58 -5.01
C THR A 30 -8.91 2.41 -4.23
N VAL A 31 -7.76 2.69 -4.84
CA VAL A 31 -6.71 3.53 -4.27
C VAL A 31 -6.24 4.57 -5.27
N GLU A 32 -5.78 5.70 -4.76
CA GLU A 32 -4.92 6.60 -5.51
C GLU A 32 -3.46 6.13 -5.44
N GLU A 33 -2.74 6.16 -6.56
CA GLU A 33 -1.31 5.81 -6.58
C GLU A 33 -0.42 7.05 -6.61
N VAL A 34 0.51 7.14 -5.65
CA VAL A 34 1.56 8.16 -5.62
C VAL A 34 2.92 7.50 -5.88
N ARG A 35 3.58 7.91 -6.98
CA ARG A 35 4.90 7.38 -7.37
C ARG A 35 6.03 8.24 -6.84
N VAL A 36 6.72 7.75 -5.81
CA VAL A 36 7.78 8.50 -5.13
C VAL A 36 9.14 8.36 -5.83
N SER A 37 10.08 9.25 -5.48
CA SER A 37 11.45 9.19 -5.99
C SER A 37 12.13 7.84 -5.74
N GLN A 38 12.96 7.38 -6.68
CA GLN A 38 13.80 6.19 -6.48
C GLN A 38 14.85 6.41 -5.38
N ARG A 39 15.31 7.66 -5.20
CA ARG A 39 16.28 8.01 -4.16
C ARG A 39 15.55 8.13 -2.82
N ARG A 40 15.83 7.20 -1.89
CA ARG A 40 15.18 7.14 -0.56
C ARG A 40 15.24 8.45 0.21
N ARG A 41 16.40 9.15 0.17
CA ARG A 41 16.59 10.42 0.86
C ARG A 41 15.65 11.54 0.43
N LEU A 42 15.01 11.43 -0.74
CA LEU A 42 14.09 12.43 -1.29
C LEU A 42 12.61 12.10 -1.04
N ARG A 43 12.31 11.18 -0.11
CA ARG A 43 10.95 10.74 0.19
C ARG A 43 10.45 11.37 1.49
N GLU A 44 10.39 12.70 1.50
CA GLU A 44 10.00 13.47 2.69
C GLU A 44 8.54 13.23 3.07
N GLU A 45 7.63 13.19 2.09
CA GLU A 45 6.21 12.87 2.33
C GLU A 45 6.02 11.48 2.95
N VAL A 46 6.70 10.46 2.42
CA VAL A 46 6.65 9.09 2.98
C VAL A 46 7.17 9.09 4.42
N GLN A 47 8.23 9.85 4.70
CA GLN A 47 8.78 9.97 6.06
C GLN A 47 7.81 10.67 7.01
N ALA A 48 7.16 11.74 6.57
CA ALA A 48 6.18 12.46 7.36
C ALA A 48 4.98 11.56 7.72
N LEU A 49 4.54 10.73 6.76
CA LEU A 49 3.41 9.82 6.96
C LEU A 49 3.76 8.62 7.84
N SER A 50 4.94 8.01 7.64
CA SER A 50 5.23 6.67 8.19
C SER A 50 6.41 6.60 9.14
N GLY A 51 7.11 7.71 9.37
CA GLY A 51 8.39 7.74 10.10
C GLY A 51 9.56 7.13 9.33
N GLN A 52 9.35 6.61 8.11
CA GLN A 52 10.38 5.93 7.31
C GLN A 52 10.40 6.39 5.86
N ARG A 53 11.48 6.07 5.15
CA ARG A 53 11.66 6.41 3.71
C ARG A 53 11.52 5.20 2.79
N ARG A 54 10.92 4.11 3.28
CA ARG A 54 10.72 2.86 2.53
C ARG A 54 9.30 2.82 1.96
N VAL A 55 9.15 2.12 0.85
CA VAL A 55 7.86 1.85 0.18
C VAL A 55 7.78 0.33 -0.08
N PRO A 56 6.58 -0.28 -0.15
CA PRO A 56 5.27 0.36 -0.16
C PRO A 56 4.82 0.91 1.21
N VAL A 57 4.03 1.98 1.17
CA VAL A 57 3.21 2.47 2.29
C VAL A 57 1.79 2.63 1.76
N LEU A 58 0.82 2.02 2.44
CA LEU A 58 -0.60 2.17 2.14
C LEU A 58 -1.20 3.04 3.23
N VAL A 59 -1.77 4.18 2.87
CA VAL A 59 -2.60 4.97 3.79
C VAL A 59 -4.05 4.59 3.54
N ILE A 60 -4.76 4.15 4.58
CA ILE A 60 -6.19 3.82 4.48
C ILE A 60 -6.90 4.39 5.69
N ASP A 61 -7.98 5.14 5.45
CA ASP A 61 -8.77 5.79 6.50
C ASP A 61 -7.91 6.71 7.40
N GLY A 62 -6.87 7.33 6.81
CA GLY A 62 -5.93 8.21 7.51
C GLY A 62 -4.76 7.49 8.19
N GLU A 63 -4.78 6.16 8.28
CA GLU A 63 -3.76 5.37 8.97
C GLU A 63 -2.69 4.84 8.00
N PRO A 64 -1.40 5.11 8.24
CA PRO A 64 -0.29 4.61 7.42
C PRO A 64 0.11 3.18 7.80
N ILE A 65 -0.07 2.24 6.87
CA ILE A 65 0.38 0.86 7.00
C ILE A 65 1.69 0.67 6.22
N CYS A 66 2.70 0.18 6.91
CA CYS A 66 4.03 -0.11 6.36
C CYS A 66 4.25 -1.60 6.20
N ASP A 67 5.28 -1.96 5.43
CA ASP A 67 5.66 -3.34 5.10
C ASP A 67 4.64 -4.05 4.19
N SER A 68 5.14 -4.66 3.11
CA SER A 68 4.24 -5.28 2.12
C SER A 68 3.46 -6.48 2.66
N HIS A 69 4.01 -7.23 3.61
CA HIS A 69 3.31 -8.39 4.17
C HIS A 69 2.17 -7.91 5.07
N ARG A 70 2.44 -6.95 5.96
CA ARG A 70 1.43 -6.30 6.81
C ARG A 70 0.30 -5.66 6.00
N ILE A 71 0.65 -4.98 4.90
CA ILE A 71 -0.35 -4.40 3.99
C ILE A 71 -1.23 -5.50 3.39
N VAL A 72 -0.64 -6.59 2.87
CA VAL A 72 -1.40 -7.70 2.28
C VAL A 72 -2.30 -8.37 3.32
N GLU A 73 -1.78 -8.69 4.49
CA GLU A 73 -2.55 -9.28 5.61
C GLU A 73 -3.75 -8.40 5.97
N HIS A 74 -3.57 -7.09 6.03
CA HIS A 74 -4.65 -6.14 6.31
C HIS A 74 -5.73 -6.13 5.22
N LEU A 75 -5.33 -6.24 3.94
CA LEU A 75 -6.27 -6.30 2.82
C LEU A 75 -7.06 -7.61 2.83
N GLU A 76 -6.38 -8.74 3.07
CA GLU A 76 -7.01 -10.05 3.21
C GLU A 76 -8.03 -10.06 4.35
N TRP A 77 -7.67 -9.51 5.52
CA TRP A 77 -8.58 -9.36 6.65
C TRP A 77 -9.79 -8.48 6.34
N ARG A 78 -9.63 -7.37 5.62
CA ARG A 78 -10.76 -6.50 5.24
C ARG A 78 -11.73 -7.20 4.29
N VAL A 79 -11.21 -8.00 3.35
CA VAL A 79 -12.05 -8.79 2.43
C VAL A 79 -12.73 -9.95 3.16
N GLY A 80 -12.03 -10.61 4.10
CA GLY A 80 -12.59 -11.68 4.94
C GLY A 80 -13.65 -11.17 5.91
N GLY A 81 -13.36 -10.12 6.68
CA GLY A 81 -14.30 -9.54 7.64
C GLY A 81 -15.53 -8.89 7.01
N ALA A 82 -15.45 -8.47 5.74
CA ALA A 82 -16.62 -8.03 4.99
C ALA A 82 -17.58 -9.18 4.61
N ARG A 83 -17.09 -10.43 4.57
CA ARG A 83 -17.91 -11.62 4.31
C ARG A 83 -18.61 -12.14 5.57
N ASP A 84 -18.06 -11.88 6.75
CA ASP A 84 -18.59 -12.38 8.03
C ASP A 84 -19.61 -11.42 8.69
N ALA A 85 -19.74 -10.18 8.20
CA ALA A 85 -20.69 -9.19 8.73
C ALA A 85 -22.09 -9.23 8.06
N GLY A 86 -22.38 -10.30 7.30
CA GLY A 86 -23.58 -10.46 6.49
C GLY A 86 -24.31 -11.79 6.66
N ASP A 87 -24.13 -12.47 7.80
CA ASP A 87 -24.91 -13.66 8.21
C ASP A 87 -25.85 -13.31 9.38
#